data_AF-A0A166F058-F1
#
_entry.id   AF-A0A166F058-F1
#
_cell.length_a   1.000
_cell.length_b   1.000
_cell.length_c   1.000
_cell.angle_alpha   90.00
_cell.angle_beta   90.00
_cell.angle_gamma   90.00
#
_symmetry.space_group_name_H-M   'P 1'
#
loop_
_entity.id
_entity.type
_entity.pdbx_description
1 polymer ?
#
loop_
_entity_poly.entity_id
_entity_poly.type
_entity_poly.pdbx_seq_one_letter_code
_entity_poly.pdbx_strand_id
1 'polypeptide(L)'
;MAAAPEPDEDAKVAALSAHLKGLPENIRLYTTLLADIEHVDYPDYDILSDDPRLWVRHYENARLRLRERPIETVQKDADTGDWDMMIELGMRYYTGCTIDKNLQQAKEILNLTHMMLEEELATPGGDYDGVGELMPLVYRLYGRMNLDTYHITHSSDDLFEAADKCLNALFFTQPSPAPIDLRVAKTVEETLGYIHAGRAANAPLQLRDLWDTWEEYKILGPGAFMCAKCKAPATPERKLMKCAGCPRWKKPSYCSTECQRAVRLAIPLPTAASSDIQLIGLESGPQERMREGESQSKRSQRAWYCWC
;
A
#
# COMPACT_ATOMS: atom_id res chain seq x y z
N MET A 1 -0.95 23.79 -37.04
CA MET A 1 -0.40 22.42 -36.85
C MET A 1 -1.43 21.65 -36.04
N ALA A 2 -1.95 20.54 -36.57
CA ALA A 2 -2.90 19.72 -35.81
C ALA A 2 -2.11 18.95 -34.73
N ALA A 3 -2.59 18.97 -33.48
CA ALA A 3 -2.02 18.16 -32.42
C ALA A 3 -2.19 16.68 -32.77
N ALA A 4 -1.15 15.89 -32.54
CA ALA A 4 -1.27 14.43 -32.68
C ALA A 4 -2.37 13.92 -31.73
N PRO A 5 -3.21 12.97 -32.17
CA PRO A 5 -4.22 12.39 -31.29
C PRO A 5 -3.53 11.77 -30.07
N GLU A 6 -4.03 12.07 -28.87
CA GLU A 6 -3.53 11.40 -27.67
C GLU A 6 -3.74 9.90 -27.81
N PRO A 7 -2.73 9.09 -27.44
CA PRO A 7 -2.88 7.65 -27.49
C PRO A 7 -4.00 7.22 -26.55
N ASP A 8 -4.78 6.24 -27.02
CA ASP A 8 -5.84 5.57 -26.27
C ASP A 8 -5.34 5.13 -24.88
N GLU A 9 -6.12 5.40 -23.83
CA GLU A 9 -5.76 5.03 -22.46
C GLU A 9 -5.52 3.53 -22.32
N ASP A 10 -6.28 2.71 -23.03
CA ASP A 10 -6.10 1.26 -23.03
C ASP A 10 -4.76 0.86 -23.67
N ALA A 11 -4.32 1.58 -24.70
CA ALA A 11 -3.00 1.38 -25.31
C ALA A 11 -1.87 1.79 -24.35
N LYS A 12 -2.04 2.86 -23.57
CA LYS A 12 -1.09 3.25 -22.51
C LYS A 12 -0.99 2.16 -21.44
N VAL A 13 -2.12 1.66 -20.94
CA VAL A 13 -2.15 0.59 -19.92
C VAL A 13 -1.51 -0.69 -20.44
N ALA A 14 -1.80 -1.08 -21.68
CA ALA A 14 -1.20 -2.25 -22.31
C ALA A 14 0.33 -2.12 -22.45
N ALA A 15 0.81 -0.95 -22.90
CA ALA A 15 2.23 -0.67 -23.01
C ALA A 15 2.94 -0.71 -21.64
N LEU A 16 2.31 -0.15 -20.61
CA LEU A 16 2.81 -0.18 -19.23
C LEU A 16 2.85 -1.61 -18.68
N SER A 17 1.79 -2.39 -18.87
CA SER A 17 1.76 -3.81 -18.48
C SER A 17 2.89 -4.61 -19.16
N ALA A 18 3.11 -4.38 -20.46
CA ALA A 18 4.19 -5.02 -21.20
C ALA A 18 5.57 -4.60 -20.67
N HIS A 19 5.76 -3.32 -20.35
CA HIS A 19 7.00 -2.81 -19.76
C HIS A 19 7.28 -3.45 -18.39
N LEU A 20 6.28 -3.48 -17.50
CA LEU A 20 6.38 -4.08 -16.16
C LEU A 20 6.71 -5.57 -16.21
N LYS A 21 6.15 -6.31 -17.18
CA LYS A 21 6.48 -7.72 -17.41
C LYS A 21 7.90 -7.94 -17.93
N GLY A 22 8.49 -6.94 -18.57
CA GLY A 22 9.87 -6.96 -19.04
C GLY A 22 10.91 -6.58 -17.98
N LEU A 23 10.49 -6.15 -16.80
CA LEU A 23 11.41 -5.80 -15.72
C LEU A 23 12.07 -7.05 -15.11
N PRO A 24 13.31 -6.93 -14.60
CA PRO A 24 13.91 -7.95 -13.76
C PRO A 24 12.97 -8.37 -12.63
N GLU A 25 12.89 -9.68 -12.37
CA GLU A 25 11.93 -10.26 -11.42
C GLU A 25 12.06 -9.65 -10.02
N ASN A 26 13.29 -9.44 -9.55
CA ASN A 26 13.58 -8.85 -8.25
C ASN A 26 13.06 -7.40 -8.12
N ILE A 27 13.17 -6.58 -9.18
CA ILE A 27 12.63 -5.21 -9.19
C ILE A 27 11.10 -5.25 -9.15
N ARG A 28 10.48 -6.18 -9.89
CA ARG A 28 9.03 -6.38 -9.87
C ARG A 28 8.55 -6.80 -8.47
N LEU A 29 9.23 -7.75 -7.84
CA LEU A 29 8.92 -8.21 -6.48
C LEU A 29 9.07 -7.09 -5.44
N TYR A 30 10.12 -6.26 -5.55
CA TYR A 30 10.31 -5.11 -4.68
C TYR A 30 9.21 -4.05 -4.87
N THR A 31 8.84 -3.79 -6.13
CA THR A 31 7.73 -2.87 -6.45
C THR A 31 6.41 -3.35 -5.88
N THR A 32 6.09 -4.65 -6.00
CA THR A 32 4.87 -5.23 -5.39
C THR A 32 4.89 -5.16 -3.89
N LEU A 33 6.05 -5.41 -3.29
CA LEU A 33 6.18 -5.40 -1.84
C LEU A 33 5.88 -4.01 -1.29
N LEU A 34 6.47 -2.96 -1.90
CA LEU A 34 6.17 -1.58 -1.52
C LEU A 34 4.69 -1.25 -1.66
N ALA A 35 4.10 -1.63 -2.81
CA ALA A 35 2.66 -1.45 -3.02
C ALA A 35 1.84 -2.13 -1.93
N ASP A 36 2.23 -3.34 -1.53
CA ASP A 36 1.46 -4.16 -0.60
C ASP A 36 1.55 -3.71 0.86
N ILE A 37 2.66 -3.11 1.29
CA ILE A 37 2.86 -2.69 2.69
C ILE A 37 2.55 -1.21 2.94
N GLU A 38 2.60 -0.39 1.90
CA GLU A 38 2.25 1.03 1.99
C GLU A 38 0.74 1.19 2.17
N HIS A 39 0.36 2.16 3.00
CA HIS A 39 -1.06 2.50 3.15
C HIS A 39 -1.61 3.07 1.83
N VAL A 40 -2.84 2.70 1.50
CA VAL A 40 -3.58 3.25 0.36
C VAL A 40 -4.83 3.94 0.84
N ASP A 41 -4.98 5.22 0.50
CA ASP A 41 -6.20 5.98 0.77
C ASP A 41 -7.39 5.31 0.05
N TYR A 42 -8.41 5.00 0.84
CA TYR A 42 -9.66 4.41 0.41
C TYR A 42 -10.53 5.44 -0.34
N PRO A 43 -11.23 5.16 -1.47
CA PRO A 43 -11.43 3.92 -2.24
C PRO A 43 -10.95 4.01 -3.72
N ASP A 44 -9.95 4.84 -4.04
CA ASP A 44 -9.74 5.29 -5.42
C ASP A 44 -9.34 4.17 -6.41
N TYR A 45 -8.88 3.02 -5.92
CA TYR A 45 -8.41 1.93 -6.76
C TYR A 45 -8.77 0.56 -6.22
N ASP A 46 -8.89 -0.40 -7.13
CA ASP A 46 -8.93 -1.82 -6.79
C ASP A 46 -7.58 -2.31 -6.33
N ILE A 47 -7.37 -2.15 -5.03
CA ILE A 47 -6.20 -2.59 -4.28
C ILE A 47 -5.93 -4.09 -4.46
N LEU A 48 -6.97 -4.90 -4.71
CA LEU A 48 -6.82 -6.33 -4.98
C LEU A 48 -6.69 -6.66 -6.47
N SER A 49 -6.94 -5.69 -7.35
CA SER A 49 -6.81 -5.85 -8.79
C SER A 49 -5.34 -5.86 -9.21
N ASP A 50 -5.06 -6.69 -10.22
CA ASP A 50 -3.81 -6.67 -10.96
C ASP A 50 -3.79 -5.51 -12.00
N ASP A 51 -4.51 -4.40 -11.75
CA ASP A 51 -4.59 -3.25 -12.67
C ASP A 51 -3.19 -2.64 -12.85
N PRO A 52 -2.59 -2.70 -14.06
CA PRO A 52 -1.24 -2.22 -14.31
C PRO A 52 -1.01 -0.74 -13.93
N ARG A 53 -2.07 0.08 -13.85
CA ARG A 53 -1.97 1.50 -13.48
C ARG A 53 -1.44 1.70 -12.07
N LEU A 54 -1.88 0.87 -11.12
CA LEU A 54 -1.38 0.91 -9.74
C LEU A 54 0.13 0.70 -9.71
N TRP A 55 0.59 -0.25 -10.52
CA TRP A 55 1.99 -0.67 -10.57
C TRP A 55 2.90 0.41 -11.13
N VAL A 56 2.42 1.30 -12.00
CA VAL A 56 3.26 2.38 -12.55
C VAL A 56 3.67 3.35 -11.46
N ARG A 57 2.73 3.77 -10.60
CA ARG A 57 3.03 4.69 -9.50
C ARG A 57 4.01 4.05 -8.53
N HIS A 58 3.76 2.80 -8.14
CA HIS A 58 4.67 2.08 -7.25
C HIS A 58 6.03 1.80 -7.90
N TYR A 59 6.09 1.57 -9.20
CA TYR A 59 7.34 1.35 -9.93
C TYR A 59 8.21 2.60 -9.95
N GLU A 60 7.63 3.77 -10.25
CA GLU A 60 8.38 5.03 -10.20
C GLU A 60 8.86 5.35 -8.78
N ASN A 61 8.02 5.11 -7.77
CA ASN A 61 8.41 5.22 -6.37
C ASN A 61 9.56 4.27 -6.02
N ALA A 62 9.46 3.00 -6.41
CA ALA A 62 10.51 2.00 -6.20
C ALA A 62 11.82 2.42 -6.87
N ARG A 63 11.76 2.88 -8.12
CA ARG A 63 12.92 3.34 -8.87
C ARG A 63 13.58 4.55 -8.22
N LEU A 64 12.79 5.52 -7.75
CA LEU A 64 13.29 6.69 -7.04
C LEU A 64 13.95 6.26 -5.72
N ARG A 65 13.27 5.42 -4.93
CA ARG A 65 13.76 4.90 -3.65
C ARG A 65 15.08 4.13 -3.80
N LEU A 66 15.20 3.28 -4.81
CA LEU A 66 16.44 2.54 -5.11
C LEU A 66 17.59 3.46 -5.54
N ARG A 67 17.29 4.56 -6.25
CA ARG A 67 18.29 5.56 -6.67
C ARG A 67 18.78 6.39 -5.48
N GLU A 68 17.87 6.82 -4.62
CA GLU A 68 18.16 7.68 -3.47
C GLU A 68 18.81 6.91 -2.32
N ARG A 69 18.56 5.61 -2.24
CA ARG A 69 19.09 4.72 -1.18
C ARG A 69 19.94 3.63 -1.82
N PRO A 70 21.17 3.91 -2.28
CA PRO A 70 22.07 2.87 -2.80
C PRO A 70 22.35 1.83 -1.72
N ILE A 71 22.57 0.57 -2.12
CA ILE A 71 22.66 -0.57 -1.18
C ILE A 71 23.77 -0.39 -0.15
N GLU A 72 24.88 0.23 -0.52
CA GLU A 72 26.01 0.49 0.37
C GLU A 72 25.63 1.46 1.50
N THR A 73 24.81 2.49 1.20
CA THR A 73 24.29 3.42 2.21
C THR A 73 23.29 2.72 3.11
N VAL A 74 22.36 1.95 2.54
CA VAL A 74 21.37 1.17 3.30
C VAL A 74 22.06 0.23 4.28
N GLN A 75 23.06 -0.52 3.85
CA GLN A 75 23.83 -1.43 4.72
C GLN A 75 24.53 -0.67 5.83
N LYS A 76 25.26 0.40 5.49
CA LYS A 76 26.00 1.19 6.47
C LYS A 76 25.09 1.78 7.55
N ASP A 77 23.96 2.36 7.16
CA ASP A 77 23.06 3.03 8.09
C ASP A 77 22.26 2.01 8.92
N ALA A 78 21.88 0.87 8.32
CA ALA A 78 21.29 -0.25 9.05
C ALA A 78 22.26 -0.82 10.11
N ASP A 79 23.55 -0.92 9.81
CA ASP A 79 24.60 -1.36 10.76
C ASP A 79 24.74 -0.39 11.95
N THR A 80 24.32 0.88 11.79
CA THR A 80 24.27 1.86 12.88
C THR A 80 22.96 1.85 13.67
N GLY A 81 22.01 0.97 13.32
CA GLY A 81 20.72 0.83 13.99
C GLY A 81 19.63 1.77 13.49
N ASP A 82 19.77 2.35 12.28
CA ASP A 82 18.69 3.14 11.66
C ASP A 82 17.55 2.19 11.25
N TRP A 83 16.41 2.29 11.94
CA TRP A 83 15.27 1.37 11.75
C TRP A 83 14.67 1.41 10.34
N ASP A 84 14.56 2.58 9.70
CA ASP A 84 14.04 2.69 8.31
C ASP A 84 14.99 1.98 7.35
N MET A 85 16.31 2.13 7.54
CA MET A 85 17.31 1.45 6.71
C MET A 85 17.38 -0.06 7.00
N MET A 86 17.15 -0.50 8.23
CA MET A 86 17.04 -1.93 8.54
C MET A 86 15.81 -2.56 7.86
N ILE A 87 14.66 -1.90 7.87
CA ILE A 87 13.46 -2.34 7.16
C ILE A 87 13.73 -2.40 5.65
N GLU A 88 14.33 -1.35 5.09
CA GLU A 88 14.75 -1.30 3.69
C GLU A 88 15.69 -2.46 3.32
N LEU A 89 16.67 -2.75 4.17
CA LEU A 89 17.60 -3.86 3.96
C LEU A 89 16.89 -5.22 4.01
N GLY A 90 15.97 -5.40 4.97
CA GLY A 90 15.12 -6.60 5.06
C GLY A 90 14.30 -6.83 3.80
N MET A 91 13.68 -5.77 3.26
CA MET A 91 12.95 -5.83 1.98
C MET A 91 13.82 -6.23 0.80
N ARG A 92 15.05 -5.71 0.72
CA ARG A 92 16.00 -6.03 -0.35
C ARG A 92 16.48 -7.47 -0.30
N TYR A 93 16.81 -7.98 0.89
CA TYR A 93 17.11 -9.41 1.07
C TYR A 93 15.92 -10.30 0.76
N TYR A 94 14.70 -9.88 1.10
CA TYR A 94 13.49 -10.63 0.82
C TYR A 94 13.23 -10.78 -0.69
N THR A 95 13.42 -9.69 -1.43
CA THR A 95 13.08 -9.59 -2.86
C THR A 95 14.24 -9.93 -3.80
N GLY A 96 15.48 -9.89 -3.30
CA GLY A 96 16.69 -9.97 -4.12
C GLY A 96 16.96 -8.69 -4.92
N CYS A 97 16.41 -7.55 -4.51
CA CYS A 97 16.57 -6.29 -5.23
C CYS A 97 17.85 -5.58 -4.80
N THR A 98 18.77 -5.35 -5.73
CA THR A 98 20.13 -4.77 -5.53
C THR A 98 21.09 -5.58 -4.66
N ILE A 99 20.65 -6.71 -4.09
CA ILE A 99 21.43 -7.65 -3.30
C ILE A 99 20.89 -9.06 -3.55
N ASP A 100 21.72 -10.09 -3.34
CA ASP A 100 21.26 -11.47 -3.49
C ASP A 100 20.12 -11.81 -2.53
N LYS A 101 19.11 -12.52 -3.03
CA LYS A 101 17.95 -12.93 -2.22
C LYS A 101 18.41 -13.84 -1.09
N ASN A 102 18.10 -13.46 0.15
CA ASN A 102 18.39 -14.25 1.33
C ASN A 102 17.26 -14.11 2.37
N LEU A 103 16.34 -15.06 2.36
CA LEU A 103 15.16 -15.05 3.25
C LEU A 103 15.54 -15.13 4.74
N GLN A 104 16.63 -15.84 5.07
CA GLN A 104 17.07 -15.98 6.45
C GLN A 104 17.58 -14.63 6.98
N GLN A 105 18.43 -13.95 6.21
CA GLN A 105 18.92 -12.61 6.58
C GLN A 105 17.79 -11.57 6.64
N ALA A 106 16.83 -11.63 5.72
CA ALA A 106 15.64 -10.77 5.79
C ALA A 106 14.90 -10.93 7.13
N LYS A 107 14.65 -12.18 7.55
CA LYS A 107 14.00 -12.47 8.85
C LYS A 107 14.84 -12.01 10.03
N GLU A 108 16.15 -12.25 10.01
CA GLU A 108 17.05 -11.85 11.10
C GLU A 108 17.04 -10.33 11.31
N ILE A 109 17.14 -9.56 10.24
CA ILE A 109 17.14 -8.09 10.31
C ILE A 109 15.78 -7.58 10.77
N LEU A 110 14.69 -8.08 10.19
CA LEU A 110 13.34 -7.64 10.59
C LEU A 110 13.03 -8.02 12.05
N ASN A 111 13.54 -9.16 12.56
CA ASN A 111 13.35 -9.57 13.95
C ASN A 111 14.12 -8.64 14.87
N LEU A 112 15.35 -8.28 14.51
CA LEU A 112 16.14 -7.31 15.25
C LEU A 112 15.45 -5.95 15.28
N THR A 113 14.96 -5.45 14.14
CA THR A 113 14.22 -4.19 14.08
C THR A 113 12.96 -4.22 14.93
N HIS A 114 12.19 -5.31 14.87
CA HIS A 114 11.00 -5.49 15.71
C HIS A 114 11.33 -5.40 17.21
N MET A 115 12.35 -6.13 17.67
CA MET A 115 12.79 -6.08 19.08
C MET A 115 13.23 -4.66 19.49
N MET A 116 13.97 -3.95 18.64
CA MET A 116 14.41 -2.59 18.93
C MET A 116 13.24 -1.61 19.01
N LEU A 117 12.25 -1.72 18.11
CA LEU A 117 11.05 -0.89 18.15
C LEU A 117 10.17 -1.20 19.37
N GLU A 118 10.08 -2.46 19.81
CA GLU A 118 9.39 -2.83 21.05
C GLU A 118 10.08 -2.28 22.30
N GLU A 119 11.41 -2.33 22.34
CA GLU A 119 12.19 -1.73 23.44
C GLU A 119 11.99 -0.21 23.50
N GLU A 120 11.98 0.47 22.35
CA GLU A 120 11.70 1.91 22.27
C GLU A 120 10.29 2.22 22.78
N LEU A 121 9.29 1.43 22.36
CA LEU A 121 7.90 1.59 22.80
C LEU A 121 7.73 1.44 24.32
N ALA A 122 8.50 0.53 24.92
CA ALA A 122 8.51 0.27 26.36
C ALA A 122 9.30 1.33 27.16
N THR A 123 10.14 2.12 26.50
CA THR A 123 11.01 3.10 27.15
C THR A 123 10.23 4.38 27.50
N PRO A 124 10.22 4.82 28.78
CA PRO A 124 9.54 6.06 29.16
C PRO A 124 10.14 7.27 28.43
N GLY A 125 9.32 7.92 27.60
CA GLY A 125 9.73 9.05 26.77
C GLY A 125 10.42 8.66 25.46
N GLY A 126 10.29 7.41 25.01
CA GLY A 126 10.73 6.97 23.69
C GLY A 126 10.00 7.65 22.53
N ASP A 127 10.53 7.47 21.33
CA ASP A 127 9.98 8.01 20.08
C ASP A 127 8.75 7.22 19.59
N TYR A 128 7.61 7.45 20.25
CA TYR A 128 6.34 6.81 19.93
C TYR A 128 5.86 7.08 18.49
N ASP A 129 6.16 8.26 17.96
CA ASP A 129 5.74 8.65 16.60
C ASP A 129 6.53 7.83 15.57
N GLY A 130 7.87 7.79 15.71
CA GLY A 130 8.73 6.96 14.85
C GLY A 130 8.39 5.47 14.93
N VAL A 131 8.10 4.96 16.13
CA VAL A 131 7.65 3.57 16.30
C VAL A 131 6.28 3.34 15.64
N GLY A 132 5.33 4.26 15.81
CA GLY A 132 4.00 4.18 15.21
C GLY A 132 4.02 4.16 13.68
N GLU A 133 4.99 4.85 13.07
CA GLU A 133 5.19 4.85 11.61
C GLU A 133 5.83 3.54 11.10
N LEU A 134 6.83 3.01 11.80
CA LEU A 134 7.65 1.91 11.30
C LEU A 134 7.15 0.51 11.71
N MET A 135 6.59 0.38 12.90
CA MET A 135 6.09 -0.89 13.44
C MET A 135 5.07 -1.58 12.51
N PRO A 136 4.02 -0.90 12.00
CA PRO A 136 3.10 -1.53 11.06
C PRO A 136 3.75 -1.99 9.75
N LEU A 137 4.82 -1.34 9.28
CA LEU A 137 5.57 -1.81 8.10
C LEU A 137 6.25 -3.15 8.37
N VAL A 138 6.89 -3.29 9.54
CA VAL A 138 7.52 -4.56 9.96
C VAL A 138 6.50 -5.68 10.04
N TYR A 139 5.34 -5.43 10.67
CA TYR A 139 4.26 -6.41 10.75
C TYR A 139 3.70 -6.78 9.37
N ARG A 140 3.50 -5.82 8.48
CA ARG A 140 3.04 -6.08 7.10
C ARG A 140 4.04 -6.87 6.28
N LEU A 141 5.33 -6.63 6.47
CA LEU A 141 6.38 -7.45 5.86
C LEU A 141 6.32 -8.89 6.33
N TYR A 142 6.16 -9.14 7.64
CA TYR A 142 5.93 -10.49 8.14
C TYR A 142 4.65 -11.11 7.60
N GLY A 143 3.56 -10.35 7.56
CA GLY A 143 2.29 -10.76 6.95
C GLY A 143 2.51 -11.24 5.52
N ARG A 144 3.26 -10.48 4.73
CA ARG A 144 3.61 -10.84 3.35
C ARG A 144 4.48 -12.09 3.26
N MET A 145 5.54 -12.18 4.05
CA MET A 145 6.46 -13.33 4.03
C MET A 145 5.74 -14.64 4.39
N ASN A 146 4.84 -14.59 5.38
CA ASN A 146 4.04 -15.74 5.79
C ASN A 146 2.97 -16.09 4.75
N LEU A 147 2.33 -15.10 4.12
CA LEU A 147 1.40 -15.35 3.01
C LEU A 147 2.09 -16.01 1.81
N ASP A 148 3.28 -15.53 1.43
CA ASP A 148 4.06 -16.12 0.35
C ASP A 148 4.53 -17.55 0.72
N THR A 149 4.84 -17.81 2.00
CA THR A 149 5.14 -19.16 2.50
C THR A 149 3.91 -20.06 2.42
N TYR A 150 2.74 -19.59 2.85
CA TYR A 150 1.46 -20.30 2.72
C TYR A 150 1.17 -20.69 1.26
N HIS A 151 1.42 -19.81 0.30
CA HIS A 151 1.20 -20.14 -1.11
C HIS A 151 2.12 -21.26 -1.63
N ILE A 152 3.24 -21.53 -0.95
CA ILE A 152 4.17 -22.62 -1.28
C ILE A 152 3.82 -23.90 -0.50
N THR A 153 3.52 -23.77 0.79
CA THR A 153 3.35 -24.90 1.72
C THR A 153 1.91 -25.38 1.86
N HIS A 154 0.95 -24.49 1.59
CA HIS A 154 -0.46 -24.62 1.92
C HIS A 154 -0.74 -24.91 3.41
N SER A 155 0.19 -24.54 4.30
CA SER A 155 0.05 -24.71 5.74
C SER A 155 -0.88 -23.65 6.34
N SER A 156 -1.96 -24.06 7.02
CA SER A 156 -2.84 -23.12 7.71
C SER A 156 -2.11 -22.27 8.75
N ASP A 157 -1.05 -22.81 9.36
CA ASP A 157 -0.29 -22.11 10.39
C ASP A 157 0.41 -20.87 9.81
N ASP A 158 0.95 -20.96 8.59
CA ASP A 158 1.55 -19.82 7.88
C ASP A 158 0.49 -18.74 7.57
N LEU A 159 -0.72 -19.16 7.17
CA LEU A 159 -1.82 -18.23 6.90
C LEU A 159 -2.32 -17.54 8.18
N PHE A 160 -2.41 -18.27 9.29
CA PHE A 160 -2.78 -17.69 10.59
C PHE A 160 -1.72 -16.73 11.11
N GLU A 161 -0.43 -17.06 10.95
CA GLU A 161 0.66 -16.17 11.29
C GLU A 161 0.63 -14.89 10.42
N ALA A 162 0.33 -15.03 9.12
CA ALA A 162 0.14 -13.87 8.25
C ALA A 162 -1.00 -12.96 8.73
N ALA A 163 -2.12 -13.55 9.13
CA ALA A 163 -3.29 -12.84 9.63
C ALA A 163 -3.03 -12.14 10.97
N ASP A 164 -2.35 -12.81 11.91
CA ASP A 164 -1.92 -12.22 13.17
C ASP A 164 -1.04 -10.99 12.96
N LYS A 165 -0.08 -11.07 12.02
CA LYS A 165 0.82 -9.94 11.75
C LYS A 165 0.07 -8.77 11.09
N CYS A 166 -0.83 -9.02 10.14
CA CYS A 166 -1.65 -7.95 9.56
C CYS A 166 -2.59 -7.30 10.60
N LEU A 167 -3.15 -8.09 11.50
CA LEU A 167 -3.94 -7.57 12.63
C LEU A 167 -3.11 -6.65 13.53
N ASN A 168 -1.90 -7.07 13.88
CA ASN A 168 -0.98 -6.24 14.67
C ASN A 168 -0.62 -4.95 13.92
N ALA A 169 -0.43 -4.98 12.61
CA ALA A 169 -0.23 -3.76 11.82
C ALA A 169 -1.45 -2.81 11.88
N LEU A 170 -2.66 -3.35 11.70
CA LEU A 170 -3.90 -2.58 11.75
C LEU A 170 -4.08 -1.88 13.10
N PHE A 171 -3.65 -2.48 14.21
CA PHE A 171 -3.69 -1.85 15.53
C PHE A 171 -2.97 -0.49 15.56
N PHE A 172 -1.84 -0.35 14.85
CA PHE A 172 -1.09 0.91 14.77
C PHE A 172 -1.68 1.90 13.77
N THR A 173 -2.35 1.42 12.71
CA THR A 173 -2.78 2.29 11.60
C THR A 173 -4.29 2.52 11.53
N GLN A 174 -5.09 2.12 12.53
CA GLN A 174 -6.55 2.17 12.42
C GLN A 174 -7.08 3.54 11.93
N PRO A 175 -7.99 3.58 10.94
CA PRO A 175 -8.61 2.49 10.17
C PRO A 175 -8.03 2.33 8.75
N SER A 176 -6.72 2.50 8.58
CA SER A 176 -6.06 2.57 7.27
C SER A 176 -5.38 1.23 6.91
N PRO A 177 -6.07 0.28 6.23
CA PRO A 177 -5.44 -0.93 5.76
C PRO A 177 -4.42 -0.66 4.65
N ALA A 178 -3.44 -1.54 4.54
CA ALA A 178 -2.62 -1.70 3.35
C ALA A 178 -3.16 -2.87 2.50
N PRO A 179 -2.74 -2.98 1.23
CA PRO A 179 -3.20 -4.06 0.36
C PRO A 179 -2.92 -5.46 0.90
N ILE A 180 -1.79 -5.65 1.60
CA ILE A 180 -1.48 -6.95 2.19
C ILE A 180 -2.50 -7.40 3.23
N ASP A 181 -3.00 -6.46 4.04
CA ASP A 181 -4.00 -6.75 5.09
C ASP A 181 -5.25 -7.35 4.44
N LEU A 182 -5.68 -6.77 3.32
CA LEU A 182 -6.86 -7.20 2.56
C LEU A 182 -6.61 -8.50 1.79
N ARG A 183 -5.42 -8.70 1.21
CA ARG A 183 -5.06 -9.95 0.53
C ARG A 183 -5.04 -11.13 1.51
N VAL A 184 -4.49 -10.92 2.70
CA VAL A 184 -4.49 -11.93 3.77
C VAL A 184 -5.91 -12.22 4.21
N ALA A 185 -6.74 -11.20 4.50
CA ALA A 185 -8.13 -11.40 4.89
C ALA A 185 -8.96 -12.16 3.84
N LYS A 186 -8.79 -11.80 2.56
CA LYS A 186 -9.41 -12.51 1.43
C LYS A 186 -8.96 -13.98 1.37
N THR A 187 -7.66 -14.23 1.50
CA THR A 187 -7.11 -15.60 1.45
C THR A 187 -7.64 -16.45 2.61
N VAL A 188 -7.77 -15.86 3.81
CA VAL A 188 -8.41 -16.51 4.97
C VAL A 188 -9.87 -16.85 4.68
N GLU A 189 -10.65 -15.93 4.10
CA GLU A 189 -12.05 -16.16 3.70
C GLU A 189 -12.17 -17.32 2.71
N GLU A 190 -11.34 -17.30 1.66
CA GLU A 190 -11.34 -18.32 0.60
C GLU A 190 -10.94 -19.71 1.12
N THR A 191 -9.98 -19.76 2.06
CA THR A 191 -9.44 -21.02 2.59
C THR A 191 -10.36 -21.66 3.62
N LEU A 192 -10.90 -20.86 4.56
CA LEU A 192 -11.68 -21.37 5.69
C LEU A 192 -13.19 -21.30 5.45
N GLY A 193 -13.63 -20.54 4.45
CA GLY A 193 -15.03 -20.24 4.18
C GLY A 193 -15.63 -19.19 5.14
N TYR A 194 -16.67 -18.51 4.66
CA TYR A 194 -17.34 -17.38 5.33
C TYR A 194 -17.78 -17.66 6.78
N ILE A 195 -18.22 -18.90 7.05
CA ILE A 195 -18.80 -19.28 8.35
C ILE A 195 -17.72 -19.40 9.44
N HIS A 196 -16.48 -19.75 9.07
CA HIS A 196 -15.38 -19.90 10.02
C HIS A 196 -14.54 -18.62 10.19
N ALA A 197 -14.58 -17.70 9.23
CA ALA A 197 -13.75 -16.50 9.25
C ALA A 197 -14.27 -15.36 10.16
N GLY A 198 -15.60 -15.20 10.32
CA GLY A 198 -16.14 -14.01 11.02
C GLY A 198 -17.19 -14.23 12.10
N ARG A 199 -17.82 -15.41 12.20
CA ARG A 199 -19.00 -15.60 13.10
C ARG A 199 -19.17 -16.98 13.74
N ALA A 200 -18.32 -17.96 13.45
CA ALA A 200 -18.33 -19.19 14.25
C ALA A 200 -18.02 -18.80 15.70
N ALA A 201 -18.86 -19.21 16.66
CA ALA A 201 -18.80 -18.80 18.07
C ALA A 201 -17.47 -19.11 18.80
N ASN A 202 -16.49 -19.72 18.11
CA ASN A 202 -15.17 -20.11 18.61
C ASN A 202 -14.03 -19.72 17.65
N ALA A 203 -14.27 -18.93 16.59
CA ALA A 203 -13.14 -18.35 15.84
C ALA A 203 -12.33 -17.49 16.83
N PRO A 204 -10.99 -17.56 16.83
CA PRO A 204 -10.18 -16.78 17.76
C PRO A 204 -10.60 -15.32 17.66
N LEU A 205 -11.04 -14.74 18.79
CA LEU A 205 -11.47 -13.32 18.89
C LEU A 205 -10.43 -12.35 18.29
N GLN A 206 -9.20 -12.81 18.16
CA GLN A 206 -8.05 -12.14 17.59
C GLN A 206 -8.30 -11.67 16.15
N LEU A 207 -8.95 -12.44 15.27
CA LEU A 207 -9.07 -12.03 13.85
C LEU A 207 -10.22 -11.04 13.56
N ARG A 208 -10.92 -10.57 14.59
CA ARG A 208 -12.13 -9.76 14.41
C ARG A 208 -11.85 -8.44 13.68
N ASP A 209 -10.81 -7.71 14.06
CA ASP A 209 -10.58 -6.38 13.48
C ASP A 209 -10.16 -6.48 12.01
N LEU A 210 -9.33 -7.47 11.67
CA LEU A 210 -8.98 -7.78 10.28
C LEU A 210 -10.23 -8.11 9.44
N TRP A 211 -11.18 -8.84 10.04
CA TRP A 211 -12.45 -9.17 9.39
C TRP A 211 -13.37 -7.95 9.24
N ASP A 212 -13.48 -7.11 10.26
CA ASP A 212 -14.28 -5.90 10.21
C ASP A 212 -13.74 -4.94 9.12
N THR A 213 -12.40 -4.81 9.01
CA THR A 213 -11.74 -4.10 7.90
C THR A 213 -12.03 -4.74 6.54
N TRP A 214 -12.03 -6.07 6.44
CA TRP A 214 -12.33 -6.76 5.19
C TRP A 214 -13.80 -6.64 4.77
N GLU A 215 -14.75 -6.73 5.70
CA GLU A 215 -16.16 -6.51 5.44
C GLU A 215 -16.43 -5.06 5.05
N GLU A 216 -15.80 -4.10 5.75
CA GLU A 216 -15.82 -2.70 5.35
C GLU A 216 -15.26 -2.52 3.95
N TYR A 217 -14.16 -3.23 3.62
CA TYR A 217 -13.58 -3.19 2.28
C TYR A 217 -14.57 -3.65 1.21
N LYS A 218 -15.17 -4.84 1.41
CA LYS A 218 -16.17 -5.41 0.51
C LYS A 218 -17.38 -4.50 0.32
N ILE A 219 -17.68 -3.65 1.30
CA ILE A 219 -18.82 -2.73 1.25
C ILE A 219 -18.46 -1.41 0.58
N LEU A 220 -17.30 -0.83 0.90
CA LEU A 220 -16.90 0.51 0.48
C LEU A 220 -15.96 0.53 -0.73
N GLY A 221 -15.46 -0.63 -1.13
CA GLY A 221 -14.32 -0.75 -2.02
C GLY A 221 -14.50 -0.30 -3.47
N PRO A 222 -13.56 -0.66 -4.32
CA PRO A 222 -13.49 -0.20 -5.68
C PRO A 222 -14.71 -0.69 -6.47
N GLY A 223 -15.38 0.23 -7.15
CA GLY A 223 -16.67 -0.06 -7.78
C GLY A 223 -17.85 -0.03 -6.81
N ALA A 224 -17.63 0.20 -5.51
CA ALA A 224 -18.69 0.59 -4.61
C ALA A 224 -19.13 2.02 -4.93
N PHE A 225 -20.44 2.25 -4.90
CA PHE A 225 -21.03 3.56 -5.10
C PHE A 225 -21.88 3.91 -3.90
N MET A 226 -21.60 5.09 -3.33
CA MET A 226 -22.36 5.61 -2.20
C MET A 226 -23.62 6.31 -2.70
N CYS A 227 -24.77 6.01 -2.10
CA CYS A 227 -25.99 6.76 -2.35
C CYS A 227 -25.77 8.23 -1.97
N ALA A 228 -25.92 9.15 -2.93
CA ALA A 228 -25.72 10.58 -2.70
C ALA A 228 -26.55 11.14 -1.52
N LYS A 229 -27.75 10.57 -1.29
CA LYS A 229 -28.69 11.02 -0.25
C LYS A 229 -28.44 10.37 1.12
N CYS A 230 -28.50 9.04 1.21
CA CYS A 230 -28.44 8.35 2.50
C CYS A 230 -27.06 7.79 2.83
N LYS A 231 -26.05 8.03 1.96
CA LYS A 231 -24.69 7.52 2.07
C LYS A 231 -24.62 6.00 2.26
N ALA A 232 -25.65 5.28 1.84
CA ALA A 232 -25.64 3.82 1.87
C ALA A 232 -24.71 3.31 0.76
N PRO A 233 -23.76 2.43 1.08
CA PRO A 233 -22.90 1.79 0.10
C PRO A 233 -23.67 0.80 -0.77
N ALA A 234 -23.14 0.56 -1.96
CA ALA A 234 -23.65 -0.37 -2.95
C ALA A 234 -22.47 -0.95 -3.70
N THR A 235 -22.51 -2.23 -4.05
CA THR A 235 -21.48 -2.84 -4.91
C THR A 235 -22.12 -3.45 -6.15
N PRO A 236 -21.33 -3.87 -7.16
CA PRO A 236 -21.86 -4.62 -8.30
C PRO A 236 -22.65 -5.87 -7.89
N GLU A 237 -22.22 -6.55 -6.82
CA GLU A 237 -22.84 -7.74 -6.23
C GLU A 237 -24.03 -7.36 -5.32
N ARG A 238 -23.89 -6.29 -4.53
CA ARG A 238 -24.91 -5.79 -3.61
C ARG A 238 -25.54 -4.52 -4.14
N LYS A 239 -26.28 -4.66 -5.24
CA LYS A 239 -27.03 -3.56 -5.86
C LYS A 239 -27.96 -2.93 -4.82
N LEU A 240 -28.02 -1.59 -4.78
CA LEU A 240 -29.01 -0.84 -4.00
C LEU A 240 -30.41 -1.14 -4.55
N MET A 241 -31.00 -2.23 -4.06
CA MET A 241 -32.35 -2.61 -4.44
C MET A 241 -33.37 -1.60 -3.89
N LYS A 242 -33.06 -0.92 -2.77
CA LYS A 242 -33.88 0.12 -2.10
C LYS A 242 -32.98 1.00 -1.21
N CYS A 243 -33.04 2.32 -1.35
CA CYS A 243 -32.45 3.22 -0.34
C CYS A 243 -33.31 3.14 0.94
N ALA A 244 -32.70 2.96 2.12
CA ALA A 244 -33.41 2.76 3.39
C ALA A 244 -34.33 3.93 3.79
N GLY A 245 -34.22 5.10 3.14
CA GLY A 245 -35.06 6.28 3.33
C GLY A 245 -35.96 6.66 2.15
N CYS A 246 -36.17 5.78 1.16
CA CYS A 246 -36.95 6.08 -0.04
C CYS A 246 -38.33 5.40 0.01
N PRO A 247 -39.45 6.14 -0.20
CA PRO A 247 -40.80 5.57 -0.08
C PRO A 247 -41.04 4.43 -1.09
N ARG A 248 -41.75 3.38 -0.63
CA ARG A 248 -41.94 2.06 -1.31
C ARG A 248 -42.45 2.11 -2.76
N TRP A 249 -43.07 3.21 -3.20
CA TRP A 249 -43.70 3.34 -4.51
C TRP A 249 -42.82 3.97 -5.60
N LYS A 250 -41.61 4.45 -5.27
CA LYS A 250 -40.61 4.83 -6.28
C LYS A 250 -39.73 3.64 -6.62
N LYS A 251 -39.97 3.00 -7.76
CA LYS A 251 -39.12 1.91 -8.30
C LYS A 251 -37.68 2.42 -8.54
N PRO A 252 -36.64 1.66 -8.19
CA PRO A 252 -35.26 1.99 -8.55
C PRO A 252 -34.86 1.26 -9.83
N SER A 253 -34.32 2.01 -10.79
CA SER A 253 -33.61 1.47 -11.96
C SER A 253 -32.41 2.35 -12.26
N TYR A 254 -31.50 2.48 -11.28
CA TYR A 254 -30.55 3.60 -11.07
C TYR A 254 -31.20 4.78 -10.35
N CYS A 255 -30.40 5.44 -9.50
CA CYS A 255 -30.68 6.77 -8.96
C CYS A 255 -31.42 7.60 -10.01
N SER A 256 -32.49 8.30 -9.62
CA SER A 256 -33.14 9.24 -10.54
C SER A 256 -32.08 10.12 -11.21
N THR A 257 -32.32 10.52 -12.46
CA THR A 257 -31.45 11.45 -13.19
C THR A 257 -31.12 12.71 -12.36
N GLU A 258 -31.96 13.07 -11.40
CA GLU A 258 -31.72 14.11 -10.40
C GLU A 258 -30.60 13.77 -9.39
N CYS A 259 -30.54 12.55 -8.87
CA CYS A 259 -29.41 12.12 -8.00
C CYS A 259 -28.10 12.04 -8.78
N GLN A 260 -28.13 11.61 -10.05
CA GLN A 260 -26.94 11.63 -10.92
C GLN A 260 -26.48 13.08 -11.22
N ARG A 261 -27.43 14.02 -11.39
CA ARG A 261 -27.13 15.45 -11.59
C ARG A 261 -26.58 16.12 -10.33
N ALA A 262 -27.07 15.77 -9.14
CA ALA A 262 -26.58 16.33 -7.89
C ALA A 262 -25.12 15.92 -7.58
N VAL A 263 -24.71 14.69 -7.92
CA VAL A 263 -23.31 14.25 -7.82
C VAL A 263 -22.41 15.02 -8.79
N ARG A 264 -22.87 15.27 -10.03
CA ARG A 264 -22.13 16.08 -11.01
C ARG A 264 -21.89 17.53 -10.59
N LEU A 265 -22.76 18.10 -9.76
CA LEU A 265 -22.67 19.48 -9.29
C LEU A 265 -21.89 19.63 -7.97
N ALA A 266 -21.70 18.53 -7.23
CA ALA A 266 -21.04 18.54 -5.92
C ALA A 266 -19.55 18.17 -5.97
N ILE A 267 -19.05 17.64 -7.09
CA ILE A 267 -17.62 17.48 -7.32
C ILE A 267 -17.13 18.81 -7.90
N PRO A 268 -16.32 19.62 -7.19
CA PRO A 268 -15.69 20.76 -7.80
C PRO A 268 -14.86 20.24 -8.98
N LEU A 269 -15.21 20.66 -10.19
CA LEU A 269 -14.31 20.50 -11.34
C LEU A 269 -12.98 21.10 -10.92
N PRO A 270 -11.85 20.38 -11.03
CA PRO A 270 -10.55 20.98 -10.79
C PRO A 270 -10.46 22.18 -11.73
N THR A 271 -10.47 23.38 -11.15
CA THR A 271 -10.13 24.59 -11.88
C THR A 271 -8.79 24.32 -12.53
N ALA A 272 -8.73 24.50 -13.85
CA ALA A 272 -7.53 24.33 -14.65
C ALA A 272 -6.41 25.23 -14.10
N ALA A 273 -5.68 24.72 -13.10
CA ALA A 273 -4.42 25.26 -12.65
C ALA A 273 -3.35 24.60 -13.51
N SER A 274 -3.03 25.27 -14.62
CA SER A 274 -1.73 25.35 -15.28
C SER A 274 -0.69 24.32 -14.80
N SER A 275 -0.72 23.12 -15.37
CA SER A 275 0.40 22.17 -15.32
C SER A 275 1.34 22.42 -16.49
N ASP A 276 2.23 23.40 -16.34
CA ASP A 276 3.52 23.39 -17.03
C ASP A 276 4.36 22.25 -16.42
N ILE A 277 4.06 21.01 -16.80
CA ILE A 277 4.99 19.90 -16.64
C ILE A 277 5.89 19.95 -17.88
N GLN A 278 6.95 20.75 -17.79
CA GLN A 278 8.07 20.62 -18.72
C GLN A 278 8.70 19.25 -18.50
N LEU A 279 8.51 18.37 -19.48
CA LEU A 279 9.32 17.17 -19.67
C LEU A 279 10.78 17.62 -19.83
N ILE A 280 11.56 17.50 -18.75
CA ILE A 280 13.00 17.79 -18.77
C ILE A 280 13.68 16.76 -19.68
N GLY A 281 14.22 17.26 -20.79
CA GLY A 281 15.02 16.51 -21.73
C GLY A 281 16.29 15.97 -21.09
N LEU A 282 16.59 14.71 -21.39
CA LEU A 282 17.87 14.07 -21.15
C LEU A 282 18.90 14.67 -22.10
N GLU A 283 19.71 15.62 -21.62
CA GLU A 283 21.00 15.93 -22.24
C GLU A 283 22.14 15.50 -21.33
N SER A 284 23.11 14.83 -21.96
CA SER A 284 24.32 14.30 -21.35
C SER A 284 25.48 15.23 -21.69
N GLY A 285 26.28 15.61 -20.69
CA GLY A 285 27.52 16.35 -20.88
C GLY A 285 28.28 16.60 -19.57
N PRO A 286 29.63 16.67 -19.57
CA PRO A 286 30.45 16.17 -18.47
C PRO A 286 31.11 17.22 -17.55
N GLN A 287 31.46 16.75 -16.34
CA GLN A 287 32.56 17.08 -15.41
C GLN A 287 33.12 18.52 -15.33
N GLU A 288 33.17 19.08 -14.10
CA GLU A 288 34.46 19.50 -13.51
C GLU A 288 34.44 19.68 -11.97
N ARG A 289 35.66 19.59 -11.40
CA ARG A 289 36.05 19.43 -9.99
C ARG A 289 36.15 20.75 -9.22
N MET A 290 36.00 20.70 -7.89
CA MET A 290 36.94 21.13 -6.81
C MET A 290 36.17 21.29 -5.48
N ARG A 291 36.45 20.49 -4.44
CA ARG A 291 37.44 20.59 -3.33
C ARG A 291 36.88 21.18 -2.03
N GLU A 292 37.04 20.37 -0.98
CA GLU A 292 37.40 20.68 0.42
C GLU A 292 36.51 21.59 1.27
N GLY A 293 36.11 21.09 2.45
CA GLY A 293 35.95 21.93 3.64
C GLY A 293 34.83 21.56 4.61
N GLU A 294 35.26 21.07 5.78
CA GLU A 294 34.63 21.27 7.11
C GLU A 294 33.50 20.35 7.61
N SER A 295 33.92 19.57 8.60
CA SER A 295 33.13 18.83 9.59
C SER A 295 32.36 19.76 10.52
N GLN A 296 31.03 19.70 10.49
CA GLN A 296 30.19 20.06 11.63
C GLN A 296 29.02 19.08 11.74
N SER A 297 28.94 18.46 12.92
CA SER A 297 27.80 17.71 13.43
C SER A 297 26.51 18.49 13.23
N LYS A 298 25.61 17.99 12.37
CA LYS A 298 24.27 18.52 12.18
C LYS A 298 23.26 17.41 12.47
N ARG A 299 22.55 17.55 13.60
CA ARG A 299 21.24 16.95 13.82
C ARG A 299 20.32 17.36 12.67
N SER A 300 19.73 16.38 12.01
CA SER A 300 18.75 16.55 10.95
C SER A 300 17.46 17.17 11.53
N GLN A 301 17.30 18.48 11.38
CA GLN A 301 15.98 19.11 11.35
C GLN A 301 15.38 18.84 9.97
N ARG A 302 14.38 17.96 9.88
CA ARG A 302 13.53 17.87 8.69
C ARG A 302 12.38 18.87 8.84
N ALA A 303 12.35 19.85 7.95
CA ALA A 303 11.21 20.73 7.75
C ALA A 303 10.14 19.97 6.95
N TRP A 304 8.94 19.87 7.53
CA TRP A 304 7.76 19.35 6.84
C TRP A 304 7.10 20.51 6.07
N TYR A 305 6.94 20.35 4.77
CA TYR A 305 6.06 21.20 3.97
C TYR A 305 4.63 20.72 4.16
N CYS A 306 3.81 21.54 4.83
CA CYS A 306 2.37 21.39 4.88
C CYS A 306 1.80 21.98 3.58
N TRP A 307 1.18 21.15 2.73
CA TRP A 307 0.35 21.63 1.63
C TRP A 307 -1.10 21.74 2.13
N CYS A 308 -1.67 22.93 1.99
CA CYS A 308 -3.07 23.25 2.27
C CYS A 308 -4.02 22.65 1.22
#